data_AF-A0A8B8C7N3-F1
#
_entry.id   AF-A0A8B8C7N3-F1
#
_cell.length_a   1.000
_cell.length_b   1.000
_cell.length_c   1.000
_cell.angle_alpha   90.00
_cell.angle_beta   90.00
_cell.angle_gamma   90.00
#
_symmetry.space_group_name_H-M   'P 1'
#
loop_
_entity.id
_entity.type
_entity.pdbx_description
1 polymer ?
#
loop_
_entity_poly.entity_id
_entity_poly.type
_entity_poly.pdbx_seq_one_letter_code
_entity_poly.pdbx_strand_id
1 'polypeptide(L)'
;MKGLILLLLGVICALQGEAANLDTVLCGPVCMIWCPFGNVMDEHGCPTCRCRSEHITTTEKPTSSVSPKVCLGVMCDIYCPQGHKMVDGCPICACKTDEQWVG
;
A
#
# COMPACT_ATOMS: atom_id res chain seq x y z
N MET A 1 13.91 32.97 -47.15
CA MET A 1 12.93 32.80 -46.05
C MET A 1 12.95 31.41 -45.42
N LYS A 2 12.95 30.31 -46.20
CA LYS A 2 12.97 28.93 -45.67
C LYS A 2 14.19 28.59 -44.81
N GLY A 3 15.39 29.06 -45.19
CA GLY A 3 16.62 28.84 -44.41
C GLY A 3 16.65 29.58 -43.07
N LEU A 4 16.02 30.76 -42.99
CA LEU A 4 15.91 31.52 -41.74
C LEU A 4 14.95 30.82 -40.76
N ILE A 5 13.86 30.25 -41.27
CA ILE A 5 12.91 29.47 -40.47
C ILE A 5 13.59 28.21 -39.89
N LEU A 6 14.39 27.49 -40.69
CA LEU A 6 15.12 26.32 -40.21
C LEU A 6 16.19 26.66 -39.16
N LEU A 7 16.90 27.78 -39.33
CA LEU A 7 17.85 28.28 -38.34
C LEU A 7 17.17 28.65 -37.02
N LEU A 8 16.02 29.32 -37.08
CA LEU A 8 15.26 29.70 -35.89
C LEU A 8 14.74 28.46 -35.15
N LEU A 9 14.18 27.47 -35.84
CA LEU A 9 13.73 26.22 -35.22
C LEU A 9 14.88 25.42 -34.59
N GLY A 10 16.04 25.38 -35.24
CA GLY A 10 17.24 24.73 -34.70
C GLY A 10 17.77 25.41 -33.43
N VAL A 11 17.78 26.74 -33.39
CA VAL A 11 18.18 27.52 -32.20
C VAL A 11 17.17 27.33 -31.06
N ILE A 12 15.86 27.34 -31.36
CA ILE A 12 14.82 27.10 -30.34
C ILE A 12 14.99 25.72 -29.70
N CYS A 13 15.27 24.68 -30.48
CA CYS A 13 15.49 23.32 -29.98
C CYS A 13 16.74 23.21 -29.09
N ALA A 14 17.84 23.90 -29.45
CA ALA A 14 19.05 23.92 -28.64
C ALA A 14 18.91 24.72 -27.32
N LEU A 15 18.01 25.71 -27.29
CA LEU A 15 17.69 26.47 -26.07
C LEU A 15 16.72 25.74 -25.14
N GLN A 16 15.99 24.74 -25.65
CA GLN A 16 15.13 23.85 -24.87
C GLN A 16 15.85 22.55 -24.50
N GLY A 17 17.18 22.60 -24.31
CA GLY A 17 17.96 21.49 -23.78
C GLY A 17 17.48 21.14 -22.37
N GLU A 18 16.42 20.34 -22.29
CA GLU A 18 15.95 19.72 -21.07
C GLU A 18 17.03 18.72 -20.70
N ALA A 19 17.93 19.12 -19.79
CA ALA A 19 18.75 18.17 -19.07
C ALA A 19 17.78 17.12 -18.52
N ALA A 20 17.84 15.90 -19.07
CA ALA A 20 17.05 14.79 -18.59
C ALA A 20 17.36 14.65 -17.10
N ASN A 21 16.43 15.11 -16.25
CA ASN A 21 16.59 15.03 -14.83
C ASN A 21 16.49 13.56 -14.47
N LEU A 22 17.65 12.95 -14.23
CA LEU A 22 17.77 11.61 -13.70
C LEU A 22 17.39 11.71 -12.21
N ASP A 23 16.10 11.93 -11.93
CA ASP A 23 15.51 11.96 -10.58
C ASP A 23 15.48 10.53 -10.01
N THR A 24 16.65 9.90 -9.90
CA THR A 24 16.79 8.68 -9.11
C THR A 24 16.79 9.08 -7.64
N VAL A 25 15.61 9.09 -7.02
CA VAL A 25 15.47 9.25 -5.58
C VAL A 25 16.18 8.08 -4.89
N LEU A 26 17.29 8.34 -4.22
CA LEU A 26 18.02 7.36 -3.43
C LEU A 26 17.44 7.29 -2.02
N CYS A 27 16.80 6.17 -1.69
CA CYS A 27 16.22 5.95 -0.36
C CYS A 27 17.18 5.24 0.60
N GLY A 28 17.02 5.50 1.90
CA GLY A 28 17.75 4.84 2.98
C GLY A 28 17.21 3.45 3.34
N PRO A 29 17.83 2.75 4.30
CA PRO A 29 17.37 1.44 4.77
C PRO A 29 16.00 1.52 5.45
N VAL A 30 15.21 0.45 5.30
CA VAL A 30 13.88 0.28 5.92
C VAL A 30 13.89 -0.91 6.87
N CYS A 31 13.06 -0.88 7.91
CA CYS A 31 12.85 -2.00 8.84
C CYS A 31 12.44 -3.30 8.13
N MET A 32 12.84 -4.45 8.67
CA MET A 32 12.46 -5.77 8.15
C MET A 32 11.08 -6.25 8.65
N ILE A 33 10.07 -5.38 8.54
CA ILE A 33 8.68 -5.73 8.85
C ILE A 33 7.96 -6.20 7.59
N TRP A 34 7.13 -7.23 7.71
CA TRP A 34 6.24 -7.63 6.63
C TRP A 34 4.98 -6.77 6.65
N CYS A 35 4.76 -5.99 5.60
CA CYS A 35 3.56 -5.20 5.43
C CYS A 35 2.72 -5.81 4.29
N PRO A 36 1.56 -6.43 4.58
CA PRO A 36 0.75 -7.11 3.56
C PRO A 36 0.28 -6.17 2.43
N PHE A 37 0.11 -4.87 2.74
CA PHE A 37 -0.28 -3.84 1.77
C PHE A 37 0.84 -2.88 1.43
N GLY A 38 2.09 -3.17 1.80
CA GLY A 38 3.26 -2.32 1.59
C GLY A 38 3.46 -1.20 2.62
N ASN A 39 4.58 -0.49 2.51
CA ASN A 39 4.97 0.61 3.42
C ASN A 39 4.29 1.94 3.06
N VAL A 40 4.09 2.81 4.05
CA VAL A 40 3.76 4.22 3.84
C VAL A 40 4.97 4.92 3.22
N MET A 41 4.74 5.74 2.20
CA MET A 41 5.80 6.52 1.54
C MET A 41 5.90 7.92 2.18
N ASP A 42 7.10 8.49 2.21
CA ASP A 42 7.29 9.90 2.57
C ASP A 42 7.08 10.83 1.37
N GLU A 43 7.27 12.14 1.59
CA GLU A 43 7.06 13.20 0.59
C GLU A 43 8.02 13.11 -0.61
N HIS A 44 9.13 12.39 -0.48
CA HIS A 44 10.10 12.17 -1.54
C HIS A 44 9.87 10.84 -2.28
N GLY A 45 8.89 10.05 -1.85
CA GLY A 45 8.60 8.74 -2.41
C GLY A 45 9.45 7.62 -1.81
N CYS A 46 10.05 7.81 -0.64
CA CYS A 46 10.81 6.77 0.05
C CYS A 46 9.94 5.96 1.02
N PRO A 47 10.12 4.62 1.07
CA PRO A 47 9.38 3.77 2.01
C PRO A 47 9.78 4.04 3.46
N THR A 48 8.78 4.15 4.33
CA THR A 48 8.97 4.32 5.78
C THR A 48 8.80 3.00 6.54
N CYS A 49 9.16 2.98 7.83
CA CYS A 49 8.97 1.84 8.74
C CYS A 49 7.51 1.73 9.26
N ARG A 50 6.52 1.93 8.40
CA ARG A 50 5.09 1.89 8.77
C ARG A 50 4.29 1.18 7.69
N CYS A 51 3.46 0.21 8.07
CA CYS A 51 2.59 -0.47 7.11
C CYS A 51 1.40 0.41 6.74
N ARG A 52 1.00 0.34 5.46
CA ARG A 52 -0.30 0.83 5.02
C ARG A 52 -1.40 -0.03 5.65
N SER A 53 -2.43 0.63 6.17
CA SER A 53 -3.67 -0.03 6.55
C SER A 53 -4.40 -0.49 5.29
N GLU A 54 -5.10 -1.60 5.36
CA GLU A 54 -6.04 -2.02 4.32
C GLU A 54 -7.20 -1.02 4.31
N HIS A 55 -7.02 0.09 3.59
CA HIS A 55 -8.15 0.93 3.25
C HIS A 55 -8.97 0.11 2.26
N ILE A 56 -10.05 -0.51 2.76
CA ILE A 56 -11.17 -0.93 1.94
C ILE A 56 -11.56 0.31 1.13
N THR A 57 -11.10 0.39 -0.11
CA THR A 57 -11.57 1.35 -1.11
C THR A 57 -12.97 0.92 -1.53
N THR A 58 -13.91 0.97 -0.61
CA THR A 58 -15.27 1.30 -0.99
C THR A 58 -15.23 2.80 -1.26
N THR A 59 -15.53 3.19 -2.50
CA THR A 59 -15.70 4.57 -2.96
C THR A 59 -16.85 5.31 -2.23
N GLU A 60 -17.35 4.73 -1.15
CA GLU A 60 -18.45 5.19 -0.33
C GLU A 60 -17.87 5.75 0.96
N LYS A 61 -18.03 7.07 1.11
CA LYS A 61 -17.79 7.78 2.37
C LYS A 61 -18.47 7.01 3.52
N PRO A 62 -17.76 6.60 4.58
CA PRO A 62 -18.38 5.88 5.69
C PRO A 62 -19.42 6.79 6.35
N THR A 63 -20.70 6.50 6.11
CA THR A 63 -21.85 7.24 6.64
C THR A 63 -22.31 6.72 7.99
N SER A 64 -21.68 5.67 8.51
CA SER A 64 -22.02 5.08 9.80
C SER A 64 -20.84 5.18 10.76
N SER A 65 -21.11 5.61 11.99
CA SER A 65 -20.23 5.75 13.14
C SER A 65 -19.64 4.41 13.66
N VAL A 66 -19.61 3.38 12.82
CA VAL A 66 -19.06 2.07 13.12
C VAL A 66 -17.66 2.04 12.56
N SER A 67 -16.66 2.10 13.44
CA SER A 67 -15.26 1.86 13.05
C SER A 67 -15.18 0.48 12.37
N PRO A 68 -14.62 0.39 11.15
CA PRO A 68 -14.42 -0.89 10.49
C PRO A 68 -13.62 -1.81 11.40
N LYS A 69 -14.14 -3.02 11.64
CA LYS A 69 -13.46 -4.01 12.48
C LYS A 69 -12.29 -4.59 11.70
N VAL A 70 -11.07 -4.15 12.03
CA VAL A 70 -9.84 -4.61 11.39
C VAL A 70 -9.30 -5.80 12.17
N CYS A 71 -9.15 -6.95 11.50
CA CYS A 71 -8.50 -8.11 12.08
C CYS A 71 -7.00 -8.07 11.80
N LEU A 72 -6.19 -8.42 12.80
CA LEU A 72 -4.77 -8.63 12.60
C LEU A 72 -4.60 -9.91 11.77
N GLY A 73 -3.81 -9.85 10.71
CA GLY A 73 -3.45 -11.04 9.93
C GLY A 73 -2.64 -12.00 10.81
N VAL A 74 -3.30 -13.03 11.35
CA VAL A 74 -2.64 -14.04 12.18
C VAL A 74 -2.00 -15.07 11.25
N MET A 75 -0.67 -15.10 11.19
CA MET A 75 0.05 -16.16 10.47
C MET A 75 -0.16 -17.50 11.20
N CYS A 76 -0.99 -18.38 10.65
CA CYS A 76 -1.41 -19.63 11.27
C CYS A 76 -1.63 -20.70 10.20
N ASP A 77 -0.86 -21.77 10.24
CA ASP A 77 -0.88 -22.86 9.23
C ASP A 77 -1.55 -24.14 9.74
N ILE A 78 -2.38 -24.06 10.80
CA ILE A 78 -3.08 -25.23 11.32
C ILE A 78 -4.35 -25.51 10.50
N TYR A 79 -4.53 -26.76 10.08
CA TYR A 79 -5.78 -27.20 9.46
C TYR A 79 -6.84 -27.46 10.54
N CYS A 80 -7.97 -26.76 10.45
CA CYS A 80 -9.12 -26.98 11.33
C CYS A 80 -10.30 -27.55 10.52
N PRO A 81 -10.76 -28.80 10.76
CA PRO A 81 -11.85 -29.41 9.98
C PRO A 81 -13.18 -28.66 10.12
N GLN A 82 -13.38 -27.97 11.25
CA GLN A 82 -14.56 -27.16 11.53
C GLN A 82 -14.32 -25.64 11.35
N GLY A 83 -13.13 -25.26 10.89
CA GLY A 83 -12.65 -23.88 10.77
C GLY A 83 -12.06 -23.30 12.05
N HIS A 84 -11.55 -22.07 11.94
CA HIS A 84 -10.91 -21.36 13.05
C HIS A 84 -11.93 -20.79 14.05
N LYS A 85 -11.49 -20.67 15.31
CA LYS A 85 -12.22 -19.97 16.36
C LYS A 85 -12.20 -18.48 16.06
N MET A 86 -13.36 -17.84 16.28
CA MET A 86 -13.53 -16.39 16.14
C MET A 86 -13.58 -15.76 17.52
N VAL A 87 -12.79 -14.70 17.74
CA VAL A 87 -12.87 -13.85 18.93
C VAL A 87 -13.12 -12.44 18.43
N ASP A 88 -14.22 -11.84 18.90
CA ASP A 88 -14.67 -10.56 18.38
C ASP A 88 -14.69 -10.56 16.85
N GLY A 89 -15.32 -11.55 16.21
CA GLY A 89 -15.42 -11.59 14.74
C GLY A 89 -14.09 -11.65 13.98
N CYS A 90 -12.95 -11.85 14.67
CA CYS A 90 -11.65 -12.05 14.07
C CYS A 90 -11.15 -13.48 14.29
N PRO A 91 -10.54 -14.11 13.27
CA PRO A 91 -9.99 -15.44 13.41
C PRO A 91 -8.76 -15.41 14.31
N ILE A 92 -8.67 -16.37 15.22
CA ILE A 92 -7.45 -16.62 16.00
C ILE A 92 -6.85 -17.97 15.63
N CYS A 93 -5.57 -18.19 15.99
CA CYS A 93 -4.88 -19.45 15.73
C CYS A 93 -5.32 -20.57 16.69
N ALA A 94 -6.60 -20.95 16.61
CA ALA A 94 -7.22 -22.06 17.34
C ALA A 94 -8.39 -22.63 16.52
N CYS A 95 -8.72 -23.90 16.70
CA CYS A 95 -9.87 -24.53 16.04
C CYS A 95 -11.16 -24.36 16.86
N LYS A 96 -12.31 -24.40 16.16
CA LYS A 96 -13.60 -24.58 16.84
C LYS A 96 -13.63 -25.94 17.54
N THR A 97 -14.22 -25.97 18.74
CA THR A 97 -14.54 -27.20 19.46
C THR A 97 -16.06 -27.36 19.52
N ASP A 98 -16.54 -28.60 19.68
CA ASP A 98 -17.99 -28.92 19.67
C ASP A 98 -18.79 -28.22 20.78
N GLU A 99 -18.11 -27.60 21.75
CA GLU A 99 -18.68 -26.90 22.91
C GLU A 99 -18.95 -25.40 22.67
N GLN A 100 -18.63 -24.84 21.49
CA GLN A 100 -18.78 -23.40 21.21
C GLN A 100 -20.19 -22.97 20.73
N TRP A 101 -21.20 -23.82 20.91
CA TRP A 101 -22.64 -23.53 20.75
C TRP A 101 -23.41 -23.63 22.07
N VAL A 102 -22.89 -23.07 23.17
CA VAL A 102 -23.73 -22.79 24.34
C VAL A 102 -23.63 -21.30 24.67
N GLY A 103 -24.60 -20.57 24.14
CA GLY A 103 -24.99 -19.22 24.53
C GLY A 103 -26.50 -19.14 24.37
#